data_AF-A0A1H4SE93-F1
#
_entry.id   AF-A0A1H4SE93-F1
#
_cell.length_a   1.000
_cell.length_b   1.000
_cell.length_c   1.000
_cell.angle_alpha   90.00
_cell.angle_beta   90.00
_cell.angle_gamma   90.00
#
_symmetry.space_group_name_H-M   'P 1'
#
loop_
_entity.id
_entity.type
_entity.pdbx_description
1 polymer ?
#
loop_
_entity_poly.entity_id
_entity_poly.type
_entity_poly.pdbx_seq_one_letter_code
_entity_poly.pdbx_strand_id
1 'polypeptide(L)'
;MRLWLLIICLIALPVTAEVFTYIDAQGNRVYTDQPGSGNAKRVPMAPSNRMSANPGGAAPVAGKKAATKPLFHYDMLRVLVPEPDATVRSSAGEIIVSVTSEPGLQRGHRYRLLLDGQPTADPGLSPVFALSNIDRGSHNLSVEILDEQGRTVERTANQPFHMLRISLAQKRQVRPCTLPDYGQRPECPLKDKPAEEKNPFLRFF
;
A
#
# COMPACT_ATOMS: atom_id res chain seq x y z
N MET A 1 6.43 -34.46 -68.05
CA MET A 1 5.47 -33.67 -67.24
C MET A 1 6.14 -32.83 -66.14
N ARG A 2 7.24 -33.27 -65.50
CA ARG A 2 7.96 -32.45 -64.48
C ARG A 2 8.75 -31.25 -65.04
N LEU A 3 9.26 -31.33 -66.26
CA LEU A 3 10.07 -30.26 -66.86
C LEU A 3 9.23 -29.02 -67.27
N TRP A 4 7.96 -29.22 -67.63
CA TRP A 4 7.04 -28.14 -68.01
C TRP A 4 6.60 -27.29 -66.81
N LEU A 5 6.55 -27.88 -65.61
CA LEU A 5 6.23 -27.17 -64.36
C LEU A 5 7.37 -26.22 -63.92
N LEU A 6 8.62 -26.57 -64.21
CA LEU A 6 9.78 -25.71 -63.90
C LEU A 6 9.88 -24.49 -64.81
N ILE A 7 9.44 -24.59 -66.07
CA ILE A 7 9.45 -23.48 -67.03
C ILE A 7 8.39 -22.42 -66.68
N ILE A 8 7.22 -22.84 -66.19
CA ILE A 8 6.15 -21.92 -65.76
C ILE A 8 6.57 -21.08 -64.54
N CYS A 9 7.39 -21.63 -63.65
CA CYS A 9 7.83 -20.92 -62.44
C CYS A 9 8.88 -19.82 -62.73
N LEU A 10 9.52 -19.84 -63.91
CA LEU A 10 10.60 -18.90 -64.26
C LEU A 10 10.10 -17.55 -64.82
N ILE A 11 8.79 -17.39 -65.05
CA ILE A 11 8.18 -16.19 -65.65
C ILE A 11 7.54 -15.26 -64.58
N ALA A 12 7.71 -15.56 -63.29
CA ALA A 12 7.20 -14.71 -62.21
C ALA A 12 8.07 -13.45 -62.03
N LEU A 13 7.94 -12.48 -62.93
CA LEU A 13 8.51 -11.15 -62.78
C LEU A 13 7.74 -10.38 -61.69
N PRO A 14 8.42 -9.68 -60.76
CA PRO A 14 7.74 -8.86 -59.77
C PRO A 14 7.09 -7.65 -60.46
N VAL A 15 5.76 -7.59 -60.43
CA VAL A 15 5.01 -6.39 -60.82
C VAL A 15 5.16 -5.37 -59.70
N THR A 16 5.90 -4.30 -59.94
CA THR A 16 5.96 -3.14 -59.05
C THR A 16 4.77 -2.23 -59.35
N ALA A 17 3.83 -2.10 -58.40
CA ALA A 17 2.71 -1.17 -58.52
C ALA A 17 3.19 0.26 -58.24
N GLU A 18 3.06 1.15 -59.23
CA GLU A 18 3.44 2.56 -59.13
C GLU A 18 2.19 3.44 -59.18
N VAL A 19 2.05 4.35 -58.22
CA VAL A 19 0.89 5.26 -58.13
C VAL A 19 1.26 6.61 -58.75
N PHE A 20 0.45 7.07 -59.71
CA PHE A 20 0.63 8.35 -60.40
C PHE A 20 -0.47 9.34 -60.02
N THR A 21 -0.18 10.63 -60.04
CA THR A 21 -1.19 11.70 -59.87
C THR A 21 -1.04 12.76 -60.94
N TYR A 22 -2.19 13.26 -61.38
CA TYR A 22 -2.32 14.42 -62.24
C TYR A 22 -3.46 15.31 -61.73
N ILE A 23 -3.54 16.52 -62.26
CA ILE A 23 -4.63 17.46 -61.98
C ILE A 23 -5.51 17.50 -63.22
N ASP A 24 -6.81 17.28 -63.04
CA ASP A 24 -7.78 17.34 -64.13
C ASP A 24 -8.08 18.80 -64.56
N ALA A 25 -8.83 18.96 -65.64
CA ALA A 25 -9.17 20.28 -66.19
C ALA A 25 -10.05 21.13 -65.24
N GLN A 26 -10.64 20.49 -64.21
CA GLN A 26 -11.48 21.10 -63.19
C GLN A 26 -10.69 21.47 -61.92
N GLY A 27 -9.38 21.22 -61.90
CA GLY A 27 -8.48 21.59 -60.79
C GLY A 27 -8.44 20.56 -59.65
N ASN A 28 -9.04 19.38 -59.81
CA ASN A 28 -9.04 18.34 -58.79
C ASN A 28 -7.86 17.38 -58.98
N ARG A 29 -7.26 16.95 -57.87
CA ARG A 29 -6.13 16.01 -57.87
C ARG A 29 -6.66 14.57 -57.88
N VAL A 30 -6.38 13.85 -58.95
CA VAL A 30 -6.78 12.44 -59.14
C VAL A 30 -5.56 11.54 -59.05
N TYR A 31 -5.73 10.37 -58.41
CA TYR A 31 -4.71 9.32 -58.28
C TYR A 31 -5.09 8.12 -59.15
N THR A 32 -4.14 7.59 -59.91
CA THR A 32 -4.35 6.47 -60.84
C THR A 32 -3.16 5.51 -60.82
N ASP A 33 -3.44 4.22 -60.97
CA ASP A 33 -2.44 3.15 -61.05
C ASP A 33 -1.98 2.88 -62.50
N GLN A 34 -2.51 3.63 -63.48
CA GLN A 34 -2.12 3.57 -64.88
C GLN A 34 -1.48 4.89 -65.32
N PRO A 35 -0.36 4.89 -66.06
CA PRO A 35 0.25 6.10 -66.57
C PRO A 35 -0.66 6.71 -67.66
N GLY A 36 -1.52 7.65 -67.25
CA GLY A 36 -2.35 8.42 -68.18
C GLY A 36 -1.51 9.29 -69.10
N SER A 37 -1.99 9.51 -70.34
CA SER A 37 -1.35 10.36 -71.33
C SER A 37 -1.44 11.84 -70.91
N GLY A 38 -0.45 12.32 -70.16
CA GLY A 38 -0.26 13.75 -69.88
C GLY A 38 0.24 14.04 -68.47
N ASN A 39 1.44 14.64 -68.37
CA ASN A 39 2.06 15.27 -67.19
C ASN A 39 1.85 14.58 -65.83
N ALA A 40 1.78 13.24 -65.80
CA ALA A 40 1.69 12.46 -64.59
C ALA A 40 3.03 12.53 -63.83
N LYS A 41 2.99 13.07 -62.61
CA LYS A 41 4.18 13.14 -61.74
C LYS A 41 4.18 11.96 -60.78
N ARG A 42 5.28 11.21 -60.75
CA ARG A 42 5.50 10.07 -59.86
C ARG A 42 5.55 10.58 -58.41
N VAL A 43 4.75 9.99 -57.52
CA VAL A 43 4.75 10.37 -56.10
C VAL A 43 5.81 9.54 -55.38
N PRO A 44 6.88 10.15 -54.84
CA PRO A 44 7.82 9.43 -54.01
C PRO A 44 7.12 9.05 -52.70
N MET A 45 6.94 7.76 -52.45
CA MET A 45 6.47 7.26 -51.17
C MET A 45 7.56 7.48 -50.11
N ALA A 46 7.21 8.11 -49.00
CA ALA A 46 8.13 8.24 -47.87
C ALA A 46 8.41 6.84 -47.26
N PRO A 47 9.66 6.54 -46.84
CA PRO A 47 9.97 5.26 -46.22
C PRO A 47 9.16 5.08 -44.94
N SER A 48 8.58 3.88 -44.79
CA SER A 48 7.81 3.49 -43.61
C SER A 48 8.69 3.55 -42.35
N ASN A 49 8.19 4.19 -41.28
CA ASN A 49 8.84 4.21 -39.97
C ASN A 49 9.02 2.77 -39.45
N ARG A 50 10.26 2.28 -39.51
CA ARG A 50 10.66 1.02 -38.88
C ARG A 50 11.61 1.32 -37.73
N MET A 51 11.24 0.88 -36.53
CA MET A 51 12.10 0.91 -35.36
C MET A 51 13.21 -0.14 -35.53
N SER A 52 14.47 0.23 -35.26
CA SER A 52 15.59 -0.71 -35.26
C SER A 52 15.45 -1.72 -34.11
N ALA A 53 15.54 -3.01 -34.40
CA ALA A 53 15.57 -4.05 -33.38
C ALA A 53 16.96 -4.08 -32.72
N ASN A 54 17.01 -3.87 -31.40
CA ASN A 54 18.24 -3.90 -30.61
C ASN A 54 18.80 -5.34 -30.57
N PRO A 55 20.00 -5.63 -31.12
CA PRO A 55 20.59 -6.96 -31.06
C PRO A 55 21.32 -7.11 -29.71
N GLY A 56 20.56 -7.31 -28.64
CA GLY A 56 21.11 -7.45 -27.28
C GLY A 56 20.18 -8.10 -26.27
N GLY A 57 19.05 -8.68 -26.71
CA GLY A 57 18.21 -9.50 -25.85
C GLY A 57 18.72 -10.93 -25.85
N ALA A 58 19.42 -11.34 -24.79
CA ALA A 58 19.59 -12.75 -24.48
C ALA A 58 18.22 -13.44 -24.60
N ALA A 59 18.18 -14.57 -25.31
CA ALA A 59 16.96 -15.37 -25.42
C ALA A 59 16.38 -15.55 -24.01
N PRO A 60 15.07 -15.29 -23.79
CA PRO A 60 14.49 -15.62 -22.51
C PRO A 60 14.64 -17.13 -22.38
N VAL A 61 15.49 -17.55 -21.45
CA VAL A 61 15.43 -18.91 -20.95
C VAL A 61 13.98 -19.06 -20.53
N ALA A 62 13.24 -19.90 -21.24
CA ALA A 62 11.93 -20.35 -20.81
C ALA A 62 12.17 -21.21 -19.57
N GLY A 63 12.55 -20.55 -18.47
CA GLY A 63 12.37 -21.09 -17.15
C GLY A 63 10.90 -21.42 -17.09
N LYS A 64 10.59 -22.71 -16.96
CA LYS A 64 9.25 -23.16 -16.63
C LYS A 64 8.77 -22.22 -15.52
N LYS A 65 7.87 -21.29 -15.84
CA LYS A 65 7.14 -20.57 -14.81
C LYS A 65 6.44 -21.68 -14.07
N ALA A 66 7.00 -22.06 -12.92
CA ALA A 66 6.30 -22.91 -11.99
C ALA A 66 4.92 -22.29 -11.88
N ALA A 67 3.88 -23.06 -12.18
CA ALA A 67 2.52 -22.58 -12.08
C ALA A 67 2.36 -22.08 -10.65
N THR A 68 2.41 -20.76 -10.48
CA THR A 68 2.21 -20.11 -9.19
C THR A 68 0.82 -20.55 -8.78
N LYS A 69 0.75 -21.41 -7.76
CA LYS A 69 -0.52 -21.74 -7.12
C LYS A 69 -1.19 -20.41 -6.79
N PRO A 70 -2.51 -20.26 -7.05
CA PRO A 70 -3.20 -19.03 -6.69
C PRO A 70 -2.89 -18.71 -5.23
N LEU A 71 -2.33 -17.52 -4.99
CA LEU A 71 -2.08 -17.07 -3.63
C LEU A 71 -3.43 -17.00 -2.93
N PHE A 72 -3.53 -17.65 -1.78
CA PHE A 72 -4.70 -17.53 -0.93
C PHE A 72 -4.88 -16.06 -0.56
N HIS A 73 -6.11 -15.55 -0.65
CA HIS A 73 -6.46 -14.18 -0.30
C HIS A 73 -7.60 -14.19 0.72
N TYR A 74 -7.63 -13.18 1.57
CA TYR A 74 -8.72 -12.96 2.51
C TYR A 74 -9.68 -11.95 1.90
N ASP A 75 -10.96 -12.30 1.85
CA ASP A 75 -11.99 -11.41 1.33
C ASP A 75 -12.20 -10.19 2.23
N MET A 76 -11.92 -10.34 3.53
CA MET A 76 -11.98 -9.25 4.49
C MET A 76 -10.94 -9.39 5.59
N LEU A 77 -10.38 -8.26 5.99
CA LEU A 77 -9.64 -8.08 7.24
C LEU A 77 -10.00 -6.71 7.81
N ARG A 78 -10.46 -6.65 9.07
CA ARG A 78 -10.85 -5.39 9.71
C ARG A 78 -10.56 -5.38 11.21
N VAL A 79 -10.26 -4.19 11.72
CA VAL A 79 -10.20 -3.93 13.16
C VAL A 79 -11.63 -3.64 13.63
N LEU A 80 -12.10 -4.41 14.62
CA LEU A 80 -13.42 -4.26 15.24
C LEU A 80 -13.39 -3.30 16.42
N VAL A 81 -12.35 -3.42 17.25
CA VAL A 81 -12.15 -2.60 18.45
C VAL A 81 -10.71 -2.14 18.44
N PRO A 82 -10.41 -0.85 18.69
CA PRO A 82 -11.36 0.26 18.79
C PRO A 82 -12.13 0.49 17.47
N GLU A 83 -13.20 1.31 17.50
CA GLU A 83 -13.81 1.84 16.27
C GLU A 83 -12.91 2.91 15.64
N PRO A 84 -13.08 3.25 14.34
CA PRO A 84 -12.36 4.36 13.73
C PRO A 84 -12.58 5.68 14.49
N ASP A 85 -11.50 6.43 14.71
CA ASP A 85 -11.49 7.70 15.46
C ASP A 85 -11.98 7.59 16.92
N ALA A 86 -12.05 6.37 17.47
CA ALA A 86 -12.51 6.19 18.84
C ALA A 86 -11.54 6.81 19.85
N THR A 87 -12.11 7.37 20.92
CA THR A 87 -11.34 7.91 22.03
C THR A 87 -11.28 6.90 23.17
N VAL A 88 -10.09 6.34 23.41
CA VAL A 88 -9.83 5.44 24.53
C VAL A 88 -9.28 6.25 25.70
N ARG A 89 -9.81 6.01 26.90
CA ARG A 89 -9.36 6.68 28.14
C ARG A 89 -8.69 5.66 29.05
N SER A 90 -7.39 5.77 29.24
CA SER A 90 -6.64 4.92 30.16
C SER A 90 -5.46 5.69 30.74
N SER A 91 -5.33 5.73 32.07
CA SER A 91 -4.16 6.36 32.70
C SER A 91 -2.86 5.58 32.45
N ALA A 92 -2.98 4.25 32.34
CA ALA A 92 -1.87 3.34 32.08
C ALA A 92 -1.55 3.18 30.58
N GLY A 93 -2.37 3.75 29.69
CA GLY A 93 -2.21 3.60 28.24
C GLY A 93 -2.59 2.18 27.78
N GLU A 94 -3.62 1.59 28.38
CA GLU A 94 -4.11 0.25 28.06
C GLU A 94 -5.22 0.31 27.01
N ILE A 95 -5.13 -0.58 26.02
CA ILE A 95 -6.15 -0.75 24.98
C ILE A 95 -6.18 -2.21 24.52
N ILE A 96 -7.38 -2.71 24.23
CA ILE A 96 -7.57 -4.01 23.59
C ILE A 96 -7.93 -3.76 22.12
N VAL A 97 -7.17 -4.37 21.23
CA VAL A 97 -7.43 -4.35 19.79
C VAL A 97 -8.00 -5.70 19.39
N SER A 98 -9.19 -5.71 18.80
CA SER A 98 -9.86 -6.91 18.30
C SER A 98 -9.98 -6.83 16.80
N VAL A 99 -9.70 -7.94 16.12
CA VAL A 99 -9.65 -8.04 14.66
C VAL A 99 -10.58 -9.16 14.20
N THR A 100 -11.05 -9.08 12.96
CA THR A 100 -11.70 -10.21 12.30
C THR A 100 -11.24 -10.34 10.86
N SER A 101 -11.18 -11.57 10.37
CA SER A 101 -10.91 -11.89 8.98
C SER A 101 -12.01 -12.80 8.43
N GLU A 102 -12.29 -12.68 7.13
CA GLU A 102 -13.09 -13.64 6.39
C GLU A 102 -12.32 -14.10 5.15
N PRO A 103 -12.17 -15.42 4.93
CA PRO A 103 -12.46 -16.49 5.89
C PRO A 103 -11.58 -16.38 7.15
N GLY A 104 -11.87 -17.20 8.16
CA GLY A 104 -11.04 -17.26 9.37
C GLY A 104 -9.57 -17.54 9.06
N LEU A 105 -8.68 -17.21 10.01
CA LEU A 105 -7.24 -17.33 9.84
C LEU A 105 -6.86 -18.73 9.32
N GLN A 106 -6.23 -18.76 8.14
CA GLN A 106 -5.75 -19.99 7.53
C GLN A 106 -4.64 -20.63 8.35
N ARG A 107 -4.53 -21.95 8.22
CA ARG A 107 -3.47 -22.71 8.89
C ARG A 107 -2.10 -22.21 8.41
N GLY A 108 -1.19 -21.99 9.35
CA GLY A 108 0.16 -21.49 9.06
C GLY A 108 0.26 -19.97 8.95
N HIS A 109 -0.86 -19.27 8.79
CA HIS A 109 -0.88 -17.81 8.76
C HIS A 109 -0.88 -17.23 10.17
N ARG A 110 -0.45 -15.97 10.31
CA ARG A 110 -0.35 -15.27 11.60
C ARG A 110 -0.76 -13.82 11.46
N TYR A 111 -1.46 -13.29 12.46
CA TYR A 111 -1.73 -11.86 12.58
C TYR A 111 -0.52 -11.13 13.16
N ARG A 112 -0.28 -9.92 12.67
CA ARG A 112 0.66 -8.95 13.23
C ARG A 112 -0.03 -7.60 13.37
N LEU A 113 -0.07 -7.09 14.59
CA LEU A 113 -0.57 -5.75 14.87
C LEU A 113 0.57 -4.73 14.70
N LEU A 114 0.25 -3.62 14.07
CA LEU A 114 1.13 -2.47 13.93
C LEU A 114 0.49 -1.24 14.57
N LEU A 115 1.26 -0.55 15.40
CA LEU A 115 0.95 0.75 15.96
C LEU A 115 1.87 1.78 15.30
N ASP A 116 1.30 2.79 14.64
CA ASP A 116 2.04 3.82 13.91
C ASP A 116 3.06 3.25 12.90
N GLY A 117 2.69 2.11 12.31
CA GLY A 117 3.51 1.38 11.34
C GLY A 117 4.60 0.50 11.95
N GLN A 118 4.74 0.44 13.28
CA GLN A 118 5.69 -0.42 13.97
C GLN A 118 4.99 -1.65 14.56
N PRO A 119 5.57 -2.86 14.43
CA PRO A 119 5.00 -4.07 15.00
C PRO A 119 5.02 -4.00 16.53
N THR A 120 3.90 -4.33 17.17
CA THR A 120 3.79 -4.27 18.65
C THR A 120 4.27 -5.55 19.34
N ALA A 121 4.22 -6.68 18.63
CA ALA A 121 4.60 -8.00 19.13
C ALA A 121 4.90 -8.94 17.95
N ASP A 122 5.42 -10.13 18.27
CA ASP A 122 5.63 -11.19 17.29
C ASP A 122 4.29 -11.68 16.68
N PRO A 123 4.29 -12.14 15.41
CA PRO A 123 3.09 -12.63 14.76
C PRO A 123 2.44 -13.83 15.49
N GLY A 124 1.14 -13.72 15.76
CA GLY A 124 0.37 -14.67 16.56
C GLY A 124 -0.87 -15.21 15.85
N LEU A 125 -1.52 -16.19 16.48
CA LEU A 125 -2.79 -16.75 15.99
C LEU A 125 -4.00 -16.00 16.56
N SER A 126 -3.82 -15.28 17.66
CA SER A 126 -4.89 -14.54 18.33
C SER A 126 -5.32 -13.34 17.50
N PRO A 127 -6.63 -13.15 17.25
CA PRO A 127 -7.16 -11.92 16.65
C PRO A 127 -7.33 -10.79 17.68
N VAL A 128 -6.97 -11.03 18.94
CA VAL A 128 -7.05 -10.05 20.04
C VAL A 128 -5.66 -9.74 20.56
N PHE A 129 -5.38 -8.44 20.70
CA PHE A 129 -4.11 -7.89 21.15
C PHE A 129 -4.34 -6.95 22.33
N ALA A 130 -3.64 -7.17 23.44
CA ALA A 130 -3.61 -6.24 24.55
C ALA A 130 -2.35 -5.38 24.45
N LEU A 131 -2.53 -4.06 24.38
CA LEU A 131 -1.44 -3.10 24.42
C LEU A 131 -1.48 -2.34 25.73
N SER A 132 -0.29 -1.95 26.20
CA SER A 132 -0.09 -1.18 27.42
C SER A 132 0.95 -0.10 27.20
N ASN A 133 0.92 0.95 28.02
CA ASN A 133 1.84 2.07 27.93
C ASN A 133 1.84 2.78 26.57
N ILE A 134 0.68 2.85 25.93
CA ILE A 134 0.49 3.73 24.77
C ILE A 134 0.53 5.18 25.24
N ASP A 135 1.24 6.03 24.50
CA ASP A 135 1.33 7.44 24.80
C ASP A 135 0.01 8.17 24.54
N ARG A 136 -0.16 9.35 25.15
CA ARG A 136 -1.34 10.17 24.88
C ARG A 136 -1.25 10.77 23.48
N GLY A 137 -2.39 10.91 22.81
CA GLY A 137 -2.46 11.55 21.49
C GLY A 137 -3.20 10.70 20.47
N SER A 138 -2.99 11.01 19.19
CA SER A 138 -3.57 10.27 18.07
C SER A 138 -2.58 9.24 17.57
N HIS A 139 -3.06 8.02 17.37
CA HIS A 139 -2.28 6.88 16.91
C HIS A 139 -3.03 6.16 15.79
N ASN A 140 -2.31 5.39 14.99
CA ASN A 140 -2.88 4.61 13.90
C ASN A 140 -2.65 3.12 14.13
N LEU A 141 -3.72 2.34 14.04
CA LEU A 141 -3.65 0.87 14.06
C LEU A 141 -3.73 0.33 12.65
N SER A 142 -2.90 -0.67 12.35
CA SER A 142 -3.10 -1.51 11.18
C SER A 142 -2.75 -2.95 11.52
N VAL A 143 -3.38 -3.90 10.85
CA VAL A 143 -3.15 -5.33 11.08
C VAL A 143 -2.78 -5.98 9.76
N GLU A 144 -1.78 -6.84 9.82
CA GLU A 144 -1.32 -7.63 8.69
C GLU A 144 -1.54 -9.12 8.98
N ILE A 145 -1.88 -9.89 7.95
CA ILE A 145 -1.79 -11.35 7.97
C ILE A 145 -0.54 -11.76 7.22
N LEU A 146 0.33 -12.53 7.86
CA LEU A 146 1.54 -13.09 7.28
C LEU A 146 1.32 -14.57 6.94
N ASP A 147 1.92 -15.02 5.83
CA ASP A 147 2.01 -16.45 5.50
C ASP A 147 3.09 -17.17 6.31
N GLU A 148 3.22 -18.48 6.08
CA GLU A 148 4.26 -19.32 6.72
C GLU A 148 5.69 -18.87 6.38
N GLN A 149 5.88 -18.12 5.29
CA GLN A 149 7.16 -17.59 4.85
C GLN A 149 7.38 -16.14 5.34
N GLY A 150 6.46 -15.59 6.14
CA GLY A 150 6.53 -14.22 6.69
C GLY A 150 6.16 -13.12 5.70
N ARG A 151 5.57 -13.44 4.55
CA ARG A 151 5.11 -12.45 3.56
C ARG A 151 3.72 -11.96 3.92
N THR A 152 3.48 -10.66 3.76
CA THR A 152 2.15 -10.08 3.97
C THR A 152 1.19 -10.54 2.89
N VAL A 153 0.14 -11.23 3.31
CA VAL A 153 -0.96 -11.73 2.47
C VAL A 153 -2.08 -10.70 2.38
N GLU A 154 -2.41 -10.08 3.52
CA GLU A 154 -3.48 -9.09 3.62
C GLU A 154 -3.10 -8.01 4.64
N ARG A 155 -3.60 -6.78 4.44
CA ARG A 155 -3.35 -5.67 5.36
C ARG A 155 -4.54 -4.73 5.45
N THR A 156 -4.92 -4.36 6.66
CA THR A 156 -5.95 -3.33 6.86
C THR A 156 -5.43 -1.94 6.49
N ALA A 157 -6.34 -1.05 6.12
CA ALA A 157 -6.07 0.38 6.15
C ALA A 157 -5.66 0.83 7.57
N ASN A 158 -4.98 1.98 7.64
CA ASN A 158 -4.67 2.61 8.91
C ASN A 158 -5.95 3.15 9.54
N GLN A 159 -6.25 2.69 10.75
CA GLN A 159 -7.40 3.12 11.52
C GLN A 159 -6.95 4.02 12.67
N PRO A 160 -7.29 5.32 12.64
CA PRO A 160 -6.93 6.25 13.70
C PRO A 160 -7.70 5.93 14.99
N PHE A 161 -7.07 6.20 16.13
CA PHE A 161 -7.70 6.26 17.45
C PHE A 161 -7.00 7.31 18.32
N HIS A 162 -7.67 7.75 19.38
CA HIS A 162 -7.15 8.77 20.29
C HIS A 162 -7.00 8.23 21.70
N MET A 163 -5.78 8.29 22.23
CA MET A 163 -5.45 7.90 23.60
C MET A 163 -5.47 9.11 24.53
N LEU A 164 -6.36 9.07 25.52
CA LEU A 164 -6.42 10.04 26.60
C LEU A 164 -5.86 9.44 27.90
N ARG A 165 -4.74 10.00 28.36
CA ARG A 165 -4.16 9.73 29.68
C ARG A 165 -4.41 10.93 30.60
N ILE A 166 -4.88 10.68 31.82
CA ILE A 166 -5.00 11.73 32.84
C ILE A 166 -3.62 12.18 33.34
N SER A 167 -3.44 13.48 33.51
CA SER A 167 -2.20 14.03 34.05
C SER A 167 -2.11 13.85 35.57
N LEU A 168 -0.90 13.96 36.14
CA LEU A 168 -0.72 13.99 37.59
C LEU A 168 -1.45 15.20 38.22
N ALA A 169 -1.48 16.34 37.53
CA ALA A 169 -2.23 17.51 37.98
C ALA A 169 -3.74 17.24 38.03
N GLN A 170 -4.29 16.56 37.02
CA GLN A 170 -5.69 16.17 36.99
C GLN A 170 -6.01 15.14 38.08
N LYS A 171 -5.11 14.18 38.34
CA LYS A 171 -5.22 13.27 39.50
C LYS A 171 -5.26 14.04 40.83
N ARG A 172 -4.42 15.07 40.99
CA ARG A 172 -4.40 15.94 42.18
C ARG A 172 -5.66 16.78 42.31
N GLN A 173 -6.28 17.23 41.21
CA GLN A 173 -7.57 17.92 41.25
C GLN A 173 -8.70 17.00 41.72
N VAL A 174 -8.74 15.75 41.24
CA VAL A 174 -9.75 14.76 41.65
C VAL A 174 -9.54 14.31 43.10
N ARG A 175 -8.28 14.09 43.50
CA ARG A 175 -7.91 13.69 44.87
C ARG A 175 -6.76 14.57 45.39
N PRO A 176 -7.10 15.71 46.02
CA PRO A 176 -6.13 16.65 46.58
C PRO A 176 -5.12 15.98 47.50
N CYS A 177 -3.89 16.48 47.50
CA CYS A 177 -2.83 16.01 48.40
C CYS A 177 -3.10 16.49 49.82
N THR A 178 -3.08 15.58 50.79
CA THR A 178 -3.05 15.88 52.22
C THR A 178 -1.61 15.88 52.74
N LEU A 179 -1.34 16.47 53.91
CA LEU A 179 0.00 16.50 54.53
C LEU A 179 0.76 15.14 54.52
N PRO A 180 0.13 13.98 54.81
CA PRO A 180 0.82 12.69 54.76
C PRO A 180 1.03 12.13 53.35
N ASP A 181 0.29 12.61 52.34
CA ASP A 181 0.39 12.11 50.96
C ASP A 181 1.68 12.55 50.25
N TYR A 182 2.29 13.64 50.72
CA TYR A 182 3.50 14.21 50.12
C TYR A 182 4.68 13.25 50.25
N GLY A 183 5.27 12.88 49.12
CA GLY A 183 6.37 11.91 49.03
C GLY A 183 5.94 10.45 48.92
N GLN A 184 4.64 10.13 49.08
CA GLN A 184 4.10 8.79 48.87
C GLN A 184 3.49 8.64 47.48
N ARG A 185 2.74 9.67 47.04
CA ARG A 185 2.06 9.68 45.75
C ARG A 185 2.89 10.46 44.72
N PRO A 186 3.04 9.95 43.48
CA PRO A 186 3.79 10.66 42.44
C PRO A 186 3.18 12.03 42.09
N GLU A 187 1.87 12.22 42.28
CA GLU A 187 1.18 13.49 42.13
C GLU A 187 1.39 14.50 43.29
N CYS A 188 2.03 14.08 44.38
CA CYS A 188 2.28 14.88 45.59
C CYS A 188 3.80 14.91 45.90
N PRO A 189 4.63 15.65 45.14
CA PRO A 189 6.07 15.69 45.37
C PRO A 189 6.41 16.41 46.69
N LEU A 190 7.43 15.93 47.41
CA LEU A 190 7.86 16.52 48.70
C LEU A 190 8.20 18.01 48.62
N LYS A 191 8.64 18.49 47.45
CA LYS A 191 8.96 19.90 47.20
C LYS A 191 7.74 20.82 47.34
N ASP A 192 6.54 20.30 47.12
CA ASP A 192 5.28 21.05 47.19
C ASP A 192 4.61 20.94 48.56
N LYS A 193 5.24 20.27 49.55
CA LYS A 193 4.66 20.09 50.88
C LYS A 193 4.56 21.47 51.56
N PRO A 194 3.36 21.93 51.94
CA PRO A 194 3.22 23.18 52.68
C PRO A 194 3.94 23.07 54.03
N ALA A 195 4.54 24.16 54.48
CA ALA A 195 5.14 24.22 55.80
C ALA A 195 4.05 23.97 56.86
N GLU A 196 4.32 23.06 57.80
CA GLU A 196 3.42 22.81 58.91
C GLU A 196 3.30 24.10 59.74
N GLU A 197 2.07 24.58 59.95
CA GLU A 197 1.81 25.67 60.88
C GLU A 197 2.25 25.23 62.26
N LYS A 198 3.32 25.85 62.75
CA LYS A 198 3.77 25.68 64.14
C LYS A 198 2.69 26.26 65.03
N ASN A 199 1.82 25.41 65.56
CA ASN A 199 0.80 25.79 66.52
C ASN A 199 1.48 26.51 67.70
N PRO A 200 1.28 27.83 67.88
CA PRO A 200 1.98 28.58 68.91
C PRO A 200 1.58 28.16 70.34
N PHE A 201 0.47 27.43 70.47
CA PHE A 201 -0.05 26.89 71.73
C PHE A 201 0.60 25.58 72.19
N LEU A 202 1.41 24.91 71.36
CA LEU A 202 2.15 23.70 71.76
C LEU A 202 3.54 24.00 72.33
N ARG A 203 3.81 25.24 72.73
CA ARG A 203 5.09 25.66 73.35
C ARG A 203 5.16 25.49 74.87
N PHE A 204 4.11 24.94 75.50
CA PHE A 204 4.02 24.85 76.95
C PHE A 204 3.48 23.49 77.39
N PHE A 205 4.27 22.42 77.26
CA PHE A 205 4.25 21.24 78.14
C PHE A 205 5.60 20.53 78.06
#